data_AF-A0A5T1T5G2-F1
#
_entry.id   AF-A0A5T1T5G2-F1
#
_cell.length_a   1.000
_cell.length_b   1.000
_cell.length_c   1.000
_cell.angle_alpha   90.00
_cell.angle_beta   90.00
_cell.angle_gamma   90.00
#
_symmetry.space_group_name_H-M   'P 1'
#
loop_
_entity.id
_entity.type
_entity.pdbx_description
1 polymer ?
#
loop_
_entity_poly.entity_id
_entity_poly.type
_entity_poly.pdbx_seq_one_letter_code
_entity_poly.pdbx_strand_id
1 'polypeptide(L)'
;MVNFLLVKDDPNFIQIKNNFSQYKYTKDFSYLIPPIEMYRDIIEEYTLKTSKLIEITSLNQQISSLTQQLNHFKTFSTAKQRIQNQLPYRLGQAMIINSKNFLGYIFLPYILLSIVILYKQEQKNYKHKIKLNPESTLPPLETYPDYNEALKEKRCFTYKLGLALIEANKKWYGGGYIKLWFKIKKLKYEFKTKN
;
A
#
# COMPACT_ATOMS: atom_id res chain seq x y z
N MET A 1 -8.07 14.90 -31.64
CA MET A 1 -8.33 15.86 -32.73
C MET A 1 -9.41 16.82 -32.24
N VAL A 2 -9.01 17.94 -31.65
CA VAL A 2 -9.96 18.90 -31.05
C VAL A 2 -10.30 19.94 -32.12
N ASN A 3 -11.53 19.89 -32.62
CA ASN A 3 -12.05 20.82 -33.62
C ASN A 3 -12.36 22.15 -32.91
N PHE A 4 -11.53 23.18 -33.11
CA PHE A 4 -11.63 24.46 -32.39
C PHE A 4 -12.42 25.55 -33.15
N LEU A 5 -13.23 25.18 -34.14
CA LEU A 5 -13.99 26.16 -34.93
C LEU A 5 -15.46 25.78 -34.98
N LEU A 6 -16.21 26.14 -33.94
CA LEU A 6 -17.65 26.36 -34.06
C LEU A 6 -17.86 27.77 -34.62
N VAL A 7 -17.67 27.93 -35.93
CA VAL A 7 -18.20 29.10 -36.63
C VAL A 7 -19.69 28.85 -36.82
N LYS A 8 -20.51 29.72 -36.22
CA LYS A 8 -21.96 29.70 -36.38
C LYS A 8 -22.27 30.11 -37.83
N ASP A 9 -23.09 29.33 -38.53
CA ASP A 9 -23.51 29.61 -39.92
C ASP A 9 -24.40 30.87 -39.94
N ASP A 10 -23.77 32.04 -39.95
CA ASP A 10 -24.43 33.34 -40.05
C ASP A 10 -24.40 33.80 -41.53
N PRO A 11 -25.56 33.98 -42.19
CA PRO A 11 -25.63 34.38 -43.59
C PRO A 11 -25.00 35.76 -43.87
N ASN A 12 -24.76 36.58 -42.85
CA ASN A 12 -24.01 37.83 -42.99
C ASN A 12 -22.51 37.62 -43.29
N PHE A 13 -21.95 36.45 -42.98
CA PHE A 13 -20.55 36.13 -43.30
C PHE A 13 -20.32 36.06 -44.81
N ILE A 14 -21.32 35.60 -45.57
CA ILE A 14 -21.23 35.46 -47.03
C ILE A 14 -21.26 36.83 -47.72
N GLN A 15 -21.95 37.83 -47.14
CA GLN A 15 -21.99 39.20 -47.69
C GLN A 15 -20.63 39.92 -47.61
N ILE A 16 -19.81 39.61 -46.61
CA ILE A 16 -18.47 40.21 -46.46
C ILE A 16 -17.53 39.74 -47.58
N LYS A 17 -17.81 38.58 -48.19
CA LYS A 17 -16.95 37.97 -49.22
C LYS A 17 -16.91 38.75 -50.54
N ASN A 18 -17.92 39.57 -50.83
CA ASN A 18 -18.04 40.26 -52.12
C ASN A 18 -17.45 41.69 -52.14
N ASN A 19 -16.93 42.20 -51.02
CA ASN A 19 -16.31 43.53 -50.93
C ASN A 19 -14.81 43.48 -50.58
N PHE A 20 -14.08 42.46 -51.04
CA PHE A 20 -12.61 42.52 -51.05
C PHE A 20 -12.11 43.32 -52.25
N SER A 21 -12.60 44.55 -52.39
CA SER A 21 -12.03 45.54 -53.29
C SER A 21 -10.66 45.97 -52.77
N GLN A 22 -9.61 45.47 -53.44
CA GLN A 22 -8.25 46.00 -53.55
C GLN A 22 -7.85 47.12 -52.58
N TYR A 23 -7.67 46.79 -51.31
CA TYR A 23 -6.84 47.61 -50.43
C TYR A 23 -5.40 47.11 -50.53
N LYS A 24 -4.56 47.87 -51.23
CA LYS A 24 -3.11 47.65 -51.22
C LYS A 24 -2.58 48.14 -49.87
N TYR A 25 -2.66 47.28 -48.86
CA TYR A 25 -2.06 47.52 -47.56
C TYR A 25 -0.54 47.60 -47.73
N THR A 26 0.03 48.78 -47.54
CA THR A 26 1.48 49.05 -47.63
C THR A 26 2.15 49.09 -46.26
N LYS A 27 1.58 48.45 -45.24
CA LYS A 27 2.23 48.31 -43.93
C LYS A 27 2.79 46.91 -43.81
N ASP A 28 4.11 46.84 -43.95
CA ASP A 28 4.87 45.64 -43.70
C ASP A 28 4.89 45.38 -42.19
N PHE A 29 4.06 44.43 -41.74
CA PHE A 29 4.02 43.99 -40.35
C PHE A 29 5.01 42.85 -40.05
N SER A 30 5.98 42.60 -40.93
CA SER A 30 7.04 41.61 -40.71
C SER A 30 7.77 41.80 -39.39
N TYR A 31 7.85 43.04 -38.87
CA TYR A 31 8.40 43.35 -37.54
C TYR A 31 7.58 42.80 -36.35
N LEU A 32 6.30 42.49 -36.54
CA LEU A 32 5.45 41.86 -35.51
C LEU A 32 5.70 40.36 -35.39
N ILE A 33 6.35 39.78 -36.40
CA ILE A 33 6.65 38.35 -36.47
C ILE A 33 8.15 38.21 -36.24
N PRO A 34 8.59 37.81 -35.03
CA PRO A 34 10.02 37.59 -34.78
C PRO A 34 10.64 36.61 -35.78
N PRO A 35 11.98 36.63 -35.95
CA PRO A 35 12.66 35.74 -36.88
C PRO A 35 12.33 34.26 -36.63
N ILE A 36 12.25 33.47 -37.69
CA ILE A 36 11.93 32.03 -37.63
C ILE A 36 12.85 31.25 -36.68
N GLU A 37 14.09 31.70 -36.55
CA GLU A 37 15.11 31.17 -35.64
C GLU A 37 14.68 31.27 -34.18
N MET A 38 14.05 32.38 -33.77
CA MET A 38 13.58 32.57 -32.40
C MET A 38 12.48 31.57 -32.02
N TYR A 39 11.58 31.24 -32.96
CA TYR A 39 10.56 30.22 -32.72
C TYR A 39 11.17 28.82 -32.62
N ARG A 40 12.21 28.52 -33.39
CA ARG A 40 12.93 27.24 -33.32
C ARG A 40 13.55 27.06 -31.94
N ASP A 41 14.27 28.06 -31.45
CA ASP A 41 14.94 27.99 -30.14
C ASP A 41 13.94 27.77 -29.00
N ILE A 42 12.79 28.48 -29.04
CA ILE A 42 11.71 28.32 -28.05
C ILE A 42 11.11 26.91 -28.10
N ILE A 43 10.87 26.37 -29.30
CA ILE A 43 10.30 25.03 -29.49
C ILE A 43 11.30 23.96 -29.01
N GLU A 44 12.58 24.11 -29.32
CA GLU A 44 13.63 23.19 -28.89
C GLU A 44 13.78 23.20 -27.36
N GLU A 45 13.86 24.38 -26.74
CA GLU A 45 13.92 24.53 -25.28
C GLU A 45 12.71 23.86 -24.60
N TYR A 46 11.49 24.13 -25.10
CA TYR A 46 10.27 23.54 -24.57
C TYR A 46 10.25 22.02 -24.72
N THR A 47 10.70 21.51 -25.86
CA THR A 47 10.72 20.07 -26.15
C THR A 47 11.71 19.36 -25.23
N LEU A 48 12.90 19.93 -25.03
CA LEU A 48 13.93 19.42 -24.11
C LEU A 48 13.46 19.43 -22.64
N LYS A 49 12.76 20.50 -22.22
CA LYS A 49 12.24 20.60 -20.85
C LYS A 49 11.14 19.57 -20.60
N THR A 50 10.24 19.40 -21.57
CA THR A 50 9.14 18.43 -21.50
C THR A 50 9.65 16.99 -21.49
N SER A 51 10.63 16.65 -22.34
CA SER A 51 11.21 15.29 -22.37
C SER A 51 11.87 14.94 -21.04
N LYS A 52 12.65 15.87 -20.46
CA LYS A 52 13.26 15.70 -19.13
C LYS A 52 12.22 15.51 -18.03
N LEU A 53 11.09 16.22 -18.10
CA LEU A 53 10.01 16.08 -17.12
C LEU A 53 9.34 14.69 -17.21
N ILE A 54 9.13 14.18 -18.41
CA ILE A 54 8.59 12.84 -18.65
C ILE A 54 9.54 11.77 -18.07
N GLU A 55 10.84 11.91 -18.30
CA GLU A 55 11.87 11.02 -17.76
C GLU A 55 11.87 11.03 -16.23
N ILE A 56 11.88 12.20 -15.60
CA ILE A 56 11.79 12.37 -14.14
C ILE A 56 10.53 11.68 -13.59
N THR A 57 9.40 11.83 -14.28
CA THR A 57 8.13 11.23 -13.86
C THR A 57 8.22 9.69 -13.89
N SER A 58 8.81 9.14 -14.95
CA SER A 58 9.01 7.69 -15.07
C SER A 58 9.94 7.13 -13.99
N LEU A 59 11.04 7.84 -13.69
CA LEU A 59 11.99 7.48 -12.63
C LEU A 59 11.33 7.53 -11.25
N ASN A 60 10.51 8.55 -10.97
CA ASN A 60 9.79 8.66 -9.71
C ASN A 60 8.79 7.51 -9.52
N GLN A 61 8.14 7.06 -10.59
CA GLN A 61 7.27 5.87 -10.54
C GLN A 61 8.07 4.60 -10.22
N GLN A 62 9.24 4.43 -10.84
CA GLN A 62 10.15 3.30 -10.53
C GLN A 62 10.63 3.35 -9.07
N ILE A 63 11.10 4.50 -8.60
CA ILE A 63 11.53 4.70 -7.19
C ILE A 63 10.39 4.36 -6.23
N SER A 64 9.16 4.79 -6.51
CA SER A 64 7.99 4.48 -5.68
C SER A 64 7.75 2.96 -5.60
N SER A 65 7.83 2.26 -6.74
CA SER A 65 7.66 0.80 -6.80
C SER A 65 8.75 0.05 -6.02
N LEU A 66 10.02 0.46 -6.17
CA LEU A 66 11.16 -0.12 -5.45
C LEU A 66 11.06 0.15 -3.94
N THR A 67 10.67 1.36 -3.55
CA THR A 67 10.47 1.73 -2.14
C THR A 67 9.37 0.88 -1.50
N GLN A 68 8.30 0.59 -2.24
CA GLN A 68 7.23 -0.30 -1.77
C GLN A 68 7.73 -1.75 -1.60
N GLN A 69 8.51 -2.26 -2.55
CA GLN A 69 9.12 -3.60 -2.44
C GLN A 69 10.07 -3.66 -1.24
N LEU A 70 10.94 -2.67 -1.08
CA LEU A 70 11.89 -2.59 0.03
C LEU A 70 11.16 -2.54 1.37
N ASN A 71 10.10 -1.74 1.50
CA ASN A 71 9.29 -1.70 2.72
C ASN A 71 8.63 -3.05 3.03
N HIS A 72 8.16 -3.77 2.00
CA HIS A 72 7.63 -5.12 2.17
C HIS A 72 8.70 -6.11 2.67
N PHE A 73 9.90 -6.08 2.08
CA PHE A 73 11.04 -6.86 2.57
C PHE A 73 11.44 -6.47 3.99
N LYS A 74 11.42 -5.18 4.32
CA LYS A 74 11.75 -4.65 5.64
C LYS A 74 10.74 -5.08 6.71
N THR A 75 9.44 -5.16 6.37
CA THR A 75 8.41 -5.64 7.31
C THR A 75 8.57 -7.11 7.70
N PHE A 76 9.27 -7.91 6.88
CA PHE A 76 9.46 -9.34 7.09
C PHE A 76 10.90 -9.77 6.81
N SER A 77 11.87 -8.99 7.30
CA SER A 77 13.29 -9.22 7.04
C SER A 77 13.82 -10.48 7.73
N THR A 78 13.06 -11.02 8.69
CA THR A 78 13.42 -12.20 9.49
C THR A 78 12.25 -13.19 9.60
N ALA A 79 12.54 -14.49 9.71
CA ALA A 79 11.54 -15.51 10.04
C ALA A 79 10.87 -15.23 11.39
N LYS A 80 11.63 -14.68 12.35
CA LYS A 80 11.10 -14.26 13.65
C LYS A 80 9.96 -13.26 13.50
N GLN A 81 10.16 -12.16 12.77
CA GLN A 81 9.09 -11.17 12.53
C GLN A 81 7.88 -11.77 11.80
N ARG A 82 8.11 -12.68 10.83
CA ARG A 82 7.01 -13.37 10.15
C ARG A 82 6.17 -14.20 11.10
N ILE A 83 6.79 -14.89 12.07
CA ILE A 83 6.07 -15.64 13.11
C ILE A 83 5.35 -14.69 14.07
N GLN A 84 5.97 -13.58 14.45
CA GLN A 84 5.35 -12.57 15.32
C GLN A 84 4.16 -11.86 14.65
N ASN A 85 4.17 -11.74 13.32
CA ASN A 85 3.03 -11.20 12.57
C ASN A 85 1.87 -12.21 12.42
N GLN A 86 2.06 -13.48 12.80
CA GLN A 86 0.96 -14.45 12.77
C GLN A 86 -0.11 -14.08 13.80
N LEU A 87 -1.36 -14.36 13.45
CA LEU A 87 -2.52 -14.07 14.29
C LEU A 87 -2.38 -14.59 15.74
N PRO A 88 -1.91 -15.83 16.01
CA PRO A 88 -1.76 -16.31 17.38
C PRO A 88 -0.81 -15.44 18.23
N TYR A 89 0.31 -15.00 17.65
CA TYR A 89 1.24 -14.14 18.38
C TYR A 89 0.60 -12.78 18.71
N ARG A 90 -0.01 -12.12 17.72
CA ARG A 90 -0.69 -10.82 17.91
C ARG A 90 -1.78 -10.89 18.98
N LEU A 91 -2.59 -11.96 18.97
CA LEU A 91 -3.63 -12.17 19.98
C LEU A 91 -3.05 -12.40 21.37
N GLY A 92 -2.07 -13.29 21.49
CA GLY A 92 -1.42 -13.55 22.77
C GLY A 92 -0.72 -12.32 23.34
N GLN A 93 -0.09 -11.52 22.48
CA GLN A 93 0.57 -10.28 22.86
C GLN A 93 -0.45 -9.26 23.37
N ALA A 94 -1.57 -9.09 22.67
CA ALA A 94 -2.66 -8.23 23.10
C ALA A 94 -3.25 -8.68 24.45
N MET A 95 -3.43 -9.99 24.66
CA MET A 95 -3.88 -10.53 25.95
C MET A 95 -2.90 -10.17 27.08
N ILE A 96 -1.60 -10.37 26.88
CA ILE A 96 -0.58 -10.07 27.91
C ILE A 96 -0.56 -8.59 28.24
N ILE A 97 -0.48 -7.72 27.23
CA ILE A 97 -0.36 -6.27 27.41
C ILE A 97 -1.60 -5.71 28.12
N ASN A 98 -2.78 -6.05 27.63
CA ASN A 98 -4.03 -5.48 28.13
C ASN A 98 -4.48 -6.10 29.46
N SER A 99 -4.02 -7.31 29.80
CA SER A 99 -4.34 -7.93 31.10
C SER A 99 -3.70 -7.25 32.32
N LYS A 100 -2.77 -6.30 32.11
CA LYS A 100 -2.10 -5.57 33.19
C LYS A 100 -2.93 -4.43 33.78
N ASN A 101 -3.96 -3.96 33.07
CA ASN A 101 -4.78 -2.82 33.45
C ASN A 101 -6.26 -3.21 33.45
N PHE A 102 -7.03 -2.68 34.40
CA PHE A 102 -8.47 -2.99 34.52
C PHE A 102 -9.26 -2.61 33.27
N LEU A 103 -9.07 -1.39 32.76
CA LEU A 103 -9.71 -0.97 31.50
C LEU A 103 -9.23 -1.80 30.31
N GLY A 104 -7.94 -2.15 30.28
CA GLY A 104 -7.40 -3.04 29.26
C GLY A 104 -8.08 -4.40 29.24
N TYR A 105 -8.37 -4.97 30.43
CA TYR A 105 -9.09 -6.22 30.56
C TYR A 105 -10.56 -6.10 30.13
N ILE A 106 -11.26 -5.01 30.51
CA ILE A 106 -12.65 -4.75 30.10
C ILE A 106 -12.77 -4.65 28.58
N PHE A 107 -11.88 -3.89 27.94
CA PHE A 107 -11.92 -3.68 26.49
C PHE A 107 -11.21 -4.79 25.69
N LEU A 108 -10.60 -5.76 26.36
CA LEU A 108 -9.87 -6.86 25.71
C LEU A 108 -10.70 -7.60 24.64
N PRO A 109 -11.99 -7.93 24.83
CA PRO A 109 -12.79 -8.58 23.79
C PRO A 109 -12.86 -7.76 22.50
N TYR A 110 -13.04 -6.44 22.60
CA TYR A 110 -13.07 -5.53 21.47
C TYR A 110 -11.71 -5.44 20.78
N ILE A 111 -10.62 -5.35 21.56
CA ILE A 111 -9.25 -5.31 21.03
C ILE A 111 -8.91 -6.61 20.27
N LEU A 112 -9.28 -7.77 20.81
CA LEU A 112 -9.04 -9.04 20.14
C LEU A 112 -9.85 -9.15 18.84
N LEU A 113 -11.09 -8.69 18.85
CA LEU A 113 -11.94 -8.65 17.65
C LEU A 113 -11.32 -7.75 16.57
N SER A 114 -10.87 -6.55 16.92
CA SER A 114 -10.27 -5.61 15.95
C SER A 114 -9.00 -6.17 15.32
N ILE A 115 -8.13 -6.83 16.10
CA ILE A 115 -6.94 -7.52 15.59
C ILE A 115 -7.31 -8.60 14.57
N VAL A 116 -8.34 -9.40 14.84
CA VAL A 116 -8.78 -10.45 13.90
C VAL A 116 -9.31 -9.85 12.60
N ILE A 117 -10.09 -8.77 12.68
CA ILE A 117 -10.64 -8.09 11.50
C ILE A 117 -9.51 -7.52 10.64
N LEU A 118 -8.59 -6.77 11.26
CA LEU A 118 -7.43 -6.19 10.58
C LEU A 118 -6.55 -7.27 9.94
N TYR A 119 -6.25 -8.34 10.67
CA TYR A 119 -5.47 -9.46 10.14
C TYR A 119 -6.14 -10.10 8.90
N LYS A 120 -7.46 -10.30 8.93
CA LYS A 120 -8.19 -10.83 7.76
C LYS A 120 -8.10 -9.88 6.56
N GLN A 121 -8.17 -8.58 6.80
CA GLN A 121 -8.03 -7.56 5.76
C GLN A 121 -6.62 -7.54 5.17
N GLU A 122 -5.58 -7.55 6.01
CA GLU A 122 -4.18 -7.67 5.59
C GLU A 122 -3.96 -8.89 4.69
N GLN A 123 -4.50 -10.05 5.08
CA GLN A 123 -4.39 -11.28 4.29
C GLN A 123 -5.13 -11.22 2.95
N LYS A 124 -6.29 -10.56 2.89
CA LYS A 124 -6.99 -10.32 1.61
C LYS A 124 -6.18 -9.40 0.70
N ASN A 125 -5.66 -8.31 1.26
CA ASN A 125 -4.85 -7.34 0.52
C ASN A 125 -3.56 -7.98 -0.01
N TYR A 126 -2.90 -8.82 0.79
CA TYR A 126 -1.71 -9.56 0.38
C TYR A 126 -2.01 -10.51 -0.78
N LYS A 127 -3.08 -11.32 -0.68
CA LYS A 127 -3.51 -12.21 -1.77
C LYS A 127 -3.82 -11.44 -3.06
N HIS A 128 -4.45 -10.27 -2.94
CA HIS A 128 -4.73 -9.41 -4.09
C HIS A 128 -3.45 -8.86 -4.73
N LYS A 129 -2.48 -8.43 -3.91
CA LYS A 129 -1.18 -7.93 -4.39
C LYS A 129 -0.39 -9.01 -5.13
N ILE A 130 -0.33 -10.23 -4.62
CA ILE A 130 0.35 -11.35 -5.31
C ILE A 130 -0.32 -11.68 -6.64
N LYS A 131 -1.66 -11.63 -6.70
CA LYS A 131 -2.40 -11.87 -7.96
C LYS A 131 -2.05 -10.83 -9.04
N LEU A 132 -1.85 -9.57 -8.65
CA LEU A 132 -1.46 -8.50 -9.57
C LEU A 132 0.03 -8.52 -9.93
N ASN A 133 0.88 -8.88 -8.97
CA ASN A 133 2.33 -8.93 -9.13
C ASN A 133 2.91 -10.15 -8.38
N PRO A 134 3.16 -11.28 -9.08
CA PRO A 134 3.69 -12.49 -8.46
C PRO A 134 5.05 -12.31 -7.77
N GLU A 135 5.89 -11.38 -8.25
CA GLU A 135 7.22 -11.06 -7.67
C GLU A 135 7.13 -10.49 -6.24
N SER A 136 5.94 -10.03 -5.82
CA SER A 136 5.70 -9.55 -4.45
C SER A 136 5.51 -10.67 -3.42
N THR A 137 5.58 -11.92 -3.84
CA THR A 137 5.40 -13.07 -2.95
C THR A 137 6.56 -13.19 -1.97
N LEU A 138 6.25 -13.26 -0.68
CA LEU A 138 7.25 -13.57 0.34
C LEU A 138 7.78 -15.00 0.13
N PRO A 139 9.09 -15.22 0.24
CA PRO A 139 9.64 -16.56 0.14
C PRO A 139 9.09 -17.46 1.27
N PRO A 140 9.16 -18.80 1.13
CA PRO A 140 8.72 -19.72 2.18
C PRO A 140 9.42 -19.43 3.52
N LEU A 141 8.79 -19.78 4.65
CA LEU A 141 9.37 -19.46 5.97
C LEU A 141 10.70 -20.18 6.23
N GLU A 142 10.88 -21.35 5.61
CA GLU A 142 12.06 -22.22 5.75
C GLU A 142 13.30 -21.69 5.03
N THR A 143 13.13 -20.81 4.04
CA THR A 143 14.27 -20.26 3.27
C THR A 143 15.00 -19.14 4.01
N TYR A 144 14.49 -18.72 5.17
CA TYR A 144 15.07 -17.64 5.97
C TYR A 144 16.26 -18.16 6.80
N PRO A 145 17.40 -17.44 6.84
CA PRO A 145 18.57 -17.88 7.61
C PRO A 145 18.29 -18.11 9.10
N ASP A 146 17.40 -17.31 9.69
CA ASP A 146 17.03 -17.38 11.11
C ASP A 146 15.89 -18.36 11.41
N TYR A 147 15.43 -19.17 10.44
CA TYR A 147 14.25 -20.03 10.56
C TYR A 147 14.28 -20.93 11.80
N ASN A 148 15.41 -21.60 12.05
CA ASN A 148 15.57 -22.52 13.20
C ASN A 148 15.46 -21.80 14.55
N GLU A 149 15.95 -20.57 14.63
CA GLU A 149 15.81 -19.74 15.81
C GLU A 149 14.37 -19.24 15.96
N ALA A 150 13.77 -18.78 14.86
CA ALA A 150 12.40 -18.31 14.81
C ALA A 150 11.38 -19.38 15.20
N LEU A 151 11.66 -20.68 14.95
CA LEU A 151 10.81 -21.77 15.44
C LEU A 151 10.64 -21.78 16.97
N LYS A 152 11.61 -21.27 17.72
CA LYS A 152 11.49 -21.11 19.19
C LYS A 152 10.39 -20.11 19.55
N GLU A 153 10.12 -19.10 18.72
CA GLU A 153 9.01 -18.15 18.93
C GLU A 153 7.65 -18.84 18.93
N LYS A 154 7.44 -19.89 18.12
CA LYS A 154 6.19 -20.69 18.18
C LYS A 154 6.01 -21.42 19.50
N ARG A 155 7.10 -21.66 20.24
CA ARG A 155 7.09 -22.31 21.55
C ARG A 155 6.87 -21.32 22.69
N CYS A 156 6.96 -20.02 22.43
CA CYS A 156 6.85 -18.96 23.44
C CYS A 156 5.44 -18.87 24.04
N PHE A 157 5.35 -18.25 25.22
CA PHE A 157 4.10 -18.17 25.98
C PHE A 157 3.05 -17.40 25.20
N THR A 158 3.46 -16.26 24.64
CA THR A 158 2.65 -15.37 23.82
C THR A 158 1.99 -16.13 22.68
N TYR A 159 2.77 -16.88 21.89
CA TYR A 159 2.25 -17.62 20.75
C TYR A 159 1.26 -18.73 21.19
N LYS A 160 1.64 -19.51 22.21
CA LYS A 160 0.78 -20.58 22.76
C LYS A 160 -0.52 -20.04 23.37
N LEU A 161 -0.47 -18.86 24.00
CA LEU A 161 -1.62 -18.20 24.60
C LEU A 161 -2.65 -17.82 23.53
N GLY A 162 -2.22 -17.17 22.45
CA GLY A 162 -3.15 -16.82 21.37
C GLY A 162 -3.65 -18.04 20.59
N LEU A 163 -2.83 -19.09 20.44
CA LEU A 163 -3.32 -20.38 19.91
C LEU A 163 -4.44 -20.95 20.78
N ALA A 164 -4.27 -20.95 22.10
CA ALA A 164 -5.29 -21.42 23.03
C ALA A 164 -6.60 -20.63 22.89
N LEU A 165 -6.51 -19.30 22.71
CA LEU A 165 -7.67 -18.45 22.46
C LEU A 165 -8.38 -18.81 21.14
N ILE A 166 -7.63 -19.06 20.07
CA ILE A 166 -8.21 -19.47 18.77
C ILE A 166 -8.92 -20.83 18.90
N GLU A 167 -8.29 -21.80 19.57
CA GLU A 167 -8.90 -23.10 19.83
C GLU A 167 -10.18 -22.99 20.67
N ALA A 168 -10.17 -22.14 21.69
CA ALA A 168 -11.32 -21.88 22.55
C ALA A 168 -12.49 -21.29 21.75
N ASN A 169 -12.21 -20.33 20.87
CA ASN A 169 -13.20 -19.74 19.97
C ASN A 169 -13.83 -20.77 19.03
N LYS A 170 -13.05 -21.72 18.49
CA LYS A 170 -13.59 -22.79 17.64
C LYS A 170 -14.55 -23.72 18.40
N LYS A 171 -14.37 -23.86 19.71
CA LYS A 171 -15.16 -24.75 20.58
C LYS A 171 -15.98 -23.98 21.61
N TRP A 172 -16.39 -22.75 21.28
CA TRP A 172 -17.04 -21.86 22.24
C TRP A 172 -18.32 -22.48 22.83
N TYR A 173 -19.11 -23.14 21.99
CA TYR A 173 -20.35 -23.87 22.36
C TYR A 173 -20.12 -25.13 23.20
N GLY A 174 -18.89 -25.65 23.24
CA GLY A 174 -18.51 -26.85 24.00
C GLY A 174 -17.68 -26.54 25.24
N GLY A 175 -17.85 -25.35 25.84
CA GLY A 175 -17.07 -24.94 27.01
C GLY A 175 -15.60 -24.61 26.70
N GLY A 176 -15.29 -24.23 25.45
CA GLY A 176 -13.93 -23.90 25.01
C GLY A 176 -13.23 -22.85 25.88
N TYR A 177 -13.98 -21.87 26.41
CA TYR A 177 -13.46 -20.84 27.31
C TYR A 177 -13.18 -21.34 28.74
N ILE A 178 -13.95 -22.32 29.23
CA ILE A 178 -13.66 -22.99 30.51
C ILE A 178 -12.32 -23.73 30.38
N LYS A 179 -12.15 -24.48 29.28
CA LYS A 179 -10.88 -25.16 28.96
C LYS A 179 -9.72 -24.19 28.76
N LEU A 180 -9.98 -23.03 28.15
CA LEU A 180 -9.00 -21.96 27.98
C LEU A 180 -8.42 -21.51 29.33
N TRP A 181 -9.26 -21.29 30.33
CA TRP A 181 -8.82 -20.87 31.66
C TRP A 181 -7.82 -21.85 32.28
N PHE A 182 -8.13 -23.16 32.24
CA PHE A 182 -7.21 -24.20 32.71
C PHE A 182 -5.92 -24.25 31.88
N LYS A 183 -6.02 -24.09 30.55
CA LYS A 183 -4.85 -24.05 29.65
C LYS A 183 -3.94 -22.86 29.95
N ILE A 184 -4.50 -21.68 30.22
CA ILE A 184 -3.74 -20.48 30.62
C ILE A 184 -3.01 -20.73 31.95
N LYS A 185 -3.68 -21.30 32.96
CA LYS A 185 -3.05 -21.65 34.24
C LYS A 185 -1.87 -22.61 34.05
N LYS A 186 -2.06 -23.68 33.27
CA LYS A 186 -1.01 -24.65 32.95
C LYS A 186 0.17 -24.00 32.21
N LEU A 187 -0.12 -23.18 31.19
CA LEU A 187 0.92 -22.45 30.44
C LEU A 187 1.71 -21.53 31.38
N LYS A 188 1.07 -20.78 32.28
CA LYS A 188 1.78 -19.93 33.25
C LYS A 188 2.73 -20.74 34.14
N TYR A 189 2.30 -21.93 34.59
CA TYR A 189 3.12 -22.82 35.40
C TYR A 189 4.33 -23.37 34.61
N GLU A 190 4.12 -23.86 33.38
CA GLU A 190 5.20 -24.36 32.51
C GLU A 190 6.27 -23.29 32.22
N PHE A 191 5.86 -22.02 32.07
CA PHE A 191 6.79 -20.93 31.85
C PHE A 191 7.55 -20.51 33.10
N LYS A 192 6.93 -20.59 34.28
CA LYS A 192 7.60 -20.30 35.56
C LYS A 192 8.60 -21.39 35.97
N THR A 193 8.42 -22.63 35.50
CA THR A 193 9.27 -23.78 35.85
C THR A 193 10.42 -24.01 34.88
N LYS A 194 10.34 -23.50 33.64
CA LYS A 194 11.38 -23.63 32.61
C LYS A 194 12.32 -22.44 32.49
N ASN A 195 11.98 -21.31 33.12
CA ASN A 195 12.81 -20.12 33.26
C ASN A 195 13.35 -20.06 34.67
#